data_AF-A0A1A8WPP5-F1
#
_entry.id   AF-A0A1A8WPP5-F1
#
_cell.length_a   1.000
_cell.length_b   1.000
_cell.length_c   1.000
_cell.angle_alpha   90.00
_cell.angle_beta   90.00
_cell.angle_gamma   90.00
#
_symmetry.space_group_name_H-M   'P 1'
#
loop_
_entity.id
_entity.type
_entity.pdbx_description
1 polymer ?
#
loop_
_entity_poly.entity_id
_entity_poly.type
_entity_poly.pdbx_seq_one_letter_code
_entity_poly.pdbx_strand_id
1 'polypeptide(L)'
;MDHSRKEEHILKDKDLPSKLFDNECIQRLNIDELSNVLKVEELKKPIELWALEFKNNFSPYFNEILRSSKDIDFRRKRCRDFNYHVKNIIDRISVIVQETSRANDVINGIKQYMENIFREKTPLVCSLDLDITEEKNIVKKNLDDFCENKDSFKKKLENYNHALCEKYKSYIHMTKISFNTYIEGGAIKDKEYLHINDKCNFDKRCAIFPIIQCYSNEIVVIESAESGENELCKLINEYPEIKGNSHTLKKIIFISSPIAGVVALSFAFYKFSPIGSWIHRGGNNFNTLQDGFNKRETKGFGGSPDFLNTSSDNSTYKIAYHTT
;
A
#
# COMPACT_ATOMS: atom_id res chain seq x y z
N MET A 1 18.79 21.93 -17.75
CA MET A 1 18.64 22.69 -16.49
C MET A 1 18.10 21.73 -15.46
N ASP A 2 18.93 21.42 -14.48
CA ASP A 2 18.67 20.46 -13.41
C ASP A 2 17.51 20.96 -12.53
N HIS A 3 16.36 20.29 -12.58
CA HIS A 3 15.26 20.53 -11.65
C HIS A 3 15.56 19.77 -10.36
N SER A 4 16.53 20.27 -9.60
CA SER A 4 16.65 19.91 -8.19
C SER A 4 15.32 20.20 -7.52
N ARG A 5 14.63 19.14 -7.06
CA ARG A 5 13.33 19.22 -6.40
C ARG A 5 13.50 20.11 -5.17
N LYS A 6 12.91 21.30 -5.18
CA LYS A 6 13.03 22.26 -4.07
C LYS A 6 12.63 21.59 -2.75
N GLU A 7 13.40 21.84 -1.69
CA GLU A 7 13.19 21.19 -0.40
C GLU A 7 11.78 21.46 0.18
N GLU A 8 11.20 22.61 -0.15
CA GLU A 8 9.82 22.99 0.21
C GLU A 8 8.74 22.09 -0.40
N HIS A 9 9.03 21.40 -1.52
CA HIS A 9 8.09 20.50 -2.19
C HIS A 9 8.17 19.06 -1.65
N ILE A 10 9.13 18.78 -0.77
CA ILE A 10 9.32 17.43 -0.21
C ILE A 10 8.27 17.19 0.88
N LEU A 11 7.49 16.13 0.71
CA LEU A 11 6.55 15.64 1.72
C LEU A 11 7.33 15.14 2.94
N LYS A 12 6.99 15.62 4.13
CA LYS A 12 7.58 15.23 5.41
C LYS A 12 6.49 14.67 6.34
N ASP A 13 6.86 13.85 7.31
CA ASP A 13 5.92 13.26 8.30
C ASP A 13 5.03 14.31 8.97
N LYS A 14 5.60 15.48 9.29
CA LYS A 14 4.86 16.60 9.90
C LYS A 14 3.75 17.20 9.03
N ASP A 15 3.77 16.92 7.72
CA ASP A 15 2.72 17.35 6.80
C ASP A 15 1.45 16.47 6.94
N LEU A 16 1.61 15.26 7.52
CA LEU A 16 0.58 14.22 7.64
C LEU A 16 0.06 14.13 9.08
N PRO A 17 -1.17 14.60 9.38
CA PRO A 17 -1.75 14.49 10.73
C PRO A 17 -1.82 13.06 11.26
N SER A 18 -2.05 12.06 10.41
CA SER A 18 -2.10 10.67 10.87
C SER A 18 -0.74 10.20 11.41
N LYS A 19 0.34 10.60 10.75
CA LYS A 19 1.71 10.25 11.13
C LYS A 19 2.14 10.94 12.41
N LEU A 20 1.71 12.20 12.61
CA LEU A 20 1.91 12.91 13.87
C LEU A 20 1.24 12.18 15.03
N PHE A 21 -0.01 11.76 14.85
CA PHE A 21 -0.72 10.97 15.87
C PHE A 21 -0.01 9.65 16.16
N ASP A 22 0.34 8.87 15.13
CA ASP A 22 0.96 7.55 15.32
C ASP A 22 2.31 7.65 16.04
N ASN A 23 3.13 8.64 15.68
CA ASN A 23 4.42 8.85 16.33
C ASN A 23 4.24 9.21 17.82
N GLU A 24 3.29 10.09 18.15
CA GLU A 24 3.00 10.42 19.55
C GLU A 24 2.42 9.23 20.32
N CYS A 25 1.51 8.47 19.72
CA CYS A 25 0.87 7.31 20.32
C CYS A 25 1.90 6.22 20.64
N ILE A 26 2.79 5.91 19.69
CA ILE A 26 3.87 4.93 19.87
C ILE A 26 4.77 5.33 21.05
N GLN A 27 5.19 6.60 21.09
CA GLN A 27 6.09 7.10 22.13
C GLN A 27 5.41 7.13 23.51
N ARG A 28 4.21 7.69 23.63
CA ARG A 28 3.52 7.84 24.92
C ARG A 28 3.11 6.50 25.53
N LEU A 29 2.92 5.48 24.70
CA LEU A 29 2.50 4.15 25.12
C LEU A 29 3.65 3.12 25.10
N ASN A 30 4.89 3.55 24.85
CA ASN A 30 6.09 2.71 24.77
C ASN A 30 5.93 1.51 23.81
N ILE A 31 5.21 1.69 22.70
CA ILE A 31 4.95 0.62 21.71
C ILE A 31 6.23 0.26 20.95
N ASP A 32 7.14 1.22 20.80
CA ASP A 32 8.44 1.03 20.16
C ASP A 32 9.32 0.03 20.92
N GLU A 33 9.10 -0.20 22.22
CA GLU A 33 9.82 -1.22 22.98
C GLU A 33 9.54 -2.65 22.52
N LEU A 34 8.42 -2.88 21.82
CA LEU A 34 8.09 -4.17 21.20
C LEU A 34 8.56 -4.25 19.74
N SER A 35 9.01 -3.15 19.16
CA SER A 35 9.40 -3.08 17.75
C SER A 35 10.76 -3.74 17.53
N ASN A 36 10.86 -4.59 16.51
CA ASN A 36 12.07 -5.35 16.15
C ASN A 36 12.57 -6.32 17.23
N VAL A 37 11.75 -6.64 18.23
CA VAL A 37 12.03 -7.68 19.23
C VAL A 37 11.53 -9.02 18.71
N LEU A 38 12.39 -10.04 18.75
CA LEU A 38 12.05 -11.38 18.26
C LEU A 38 11.74 -12.37 19.38
N LYS A 39 12.19 -12.11 20.61
CA LYS A 39 12.05 -12.99 21.76
C LYS A 39 12.13 -12.24 23.09
N VAL A 40 11.64 -12.86 24.16
CA VAL A 40 11.50 -12.22 25.47
C VAL A 40 12.82 -11.74 26.08
N GLU A 41 13.95 -12.37 25.76
CA GLU A 41 15.27 -12.00 26.31
C GLU A 41 15.80 -10.67 25.76
N GLU A 42 15.25 -10.21 24.63
CA GLU A 42 15.60 -8.93 24.00
C GLU A 42 14.79 -7.75 24.58
N LEU A 43 13.75 -8.04 25.38
CA LEU A 43 12.95 -7.00 25.99
C LEU A 43 13.76 -6.25 27.07
N LYS A 44 13.62 -4.91 27.08
CA LYS A 44 14.22 -4.06 28.11
C LYS A 44 13.68 -4.36 29.52
N LYS A 45 12.48 -4.94 29.61
CA LYS A 45 11.80 -5.29 30.86
C LYS A 45 10.88 -6.50 30.65
N PRO A 46 10.52 -7.24 31.71
CA PRO A 46 9.51 -8.30 31.64
C PRO A 46 8.23 -7.83 30.94
N ILE A 47 7.67 -8.66 30.08
CA ILE A 47 6.49 -8.31 29.27
C ILE A 47 5.28 -7.96 30.15
N GLU A 48 5.17 -8.56 31.34
CA GLU A 48 4.14 -8.26 32.32
C GLU A 48 4.26 -6.83 32.88
N LEU A 49 5.50 -6.37 33.12
CA LEU A 49 5.77 -5.01 33.57
C LEU A 49 5.50 -4.01 32.44
N TRP A 50 5.91 -4.32 31.20
CA TRP A 50 5.56 -3.51 30.04
C TRP A 50 4.05 -3.39 29.87
N ALA A 51 3.31 -4.49 29.97
CA ALA A 51 1.85 -4.48 29.84
C ALA A 51 1.16 -3.67 30.96
N LEU A 52 1.70 -3.69 32.17
CA LEU A 52 1.22 -2.85 33.27
C LEU A 52 1.44 -1.36 32.99
N GLU A 53 2.63 -0.98 32.53
CA GLU A 53 2.95 0.40 32.15
C GLU A 53 2.09 0.90 30.99
N PHE A 54 1.93 0.07 29.95
CA PHE A 54 1.03 0.35 28.82
C PHE A 54 -0.37 0.70 29.32
N LYS A 55 -0.96 -0.14 30.19
CA LYS A 55 -2.30 0.12 30.74
C LYS A 55 -2.34 1.44 31.51
N ASN A 56 -1.36 1.68 32.38
CA ASN A 56 -1.28 2.90 33.18
C ASN A 56 -1.18 4.17 32.33
N ASN A 57 -0.44 4.11 31.21
CA ASN A 57 -0.27 5.24 30.30
C ASN A 57 -1.44 5.39 29.31
N PHE A 58 -2.12 4.30 28.97
CA PHE A 58 -3.20 4.30 27.98
C PHE A 58 -4.40 5.16 28.41
N SER A 59 -4.95 4.92 29.60
CA SER A 59 -6.16 5.63 30.05
C SER A 59 -6.02 7.15 30.08
N PRO A 60 -4.97 7.75 30.70
CA PRO A 60 -4.82 9.20 30.69
C PRO A 60 -4.65 9.75 29.27
N TYR A 61 -3.83 9.11 28.43
CA TYR A 61 -3.60 9.55 27.05
C TYR A 61 -4.86 9.45 26.19
N PHE A 62 -5.58 8.34 26.27
CA PHE A 62 -6.86 8.14 25.58
C PHE A 62 -7.87 9.22 25.95
N ASN A 63 -8.00 9.54 27.23
CA ASN A 63 -8.90 10.59 27.71
C ASN A 63 -8.48 11.99 27.24
N GLU A 64 -7.18 12.29 27.21
CA GLU A 64 -6.64 13.54 26.67
C GLU A 64 -7.02 13.70 25.19
N ILE A 65 -6.76 12.68 24.37
CA ILE A 65 -7.06 12.70 22.93
C ILE A 65 -8.55 12.89 22.67
N LEU A 66 -9.42 12.15 23.36
CA LEU A 66 -10.87 12.29 23.15
C LEU A 66 -11.43 13.64 23.59
N ARG A 67 -10.80 14.31 24.56
CA ARG A 67 -11.19 15.65 25.03
C ARG A 67 -10.65 16.76 24.14
N SER A 68 -9.60 16.51 23.37
CA SER A 68 -8.96 17.51 22.48
C SER A 68 -9.91 18.06 21.40
N SER A 69 -10.95 17.30 21.03
CA SER A 69 -11.96 17.73 20.07
C SER A 69 -13.34 17.23 20.46
N LYS A 70 -14.38 18.00 20.14
CA LYS A 70 -15.79 17.58 20.22
C LYS A 70 -16.31 16.97 18.92
N ASP A 71 -15.52 17.03 17.84
CA ASP A 71 -15.87 16.43 16.55
C ASP A 71 -15.98 14.91 16.68
N ILE A 72 -17.15 14.40 16.33
CA ILE A 72 -17.46 12.97 16.42
C ILE A 72 -16.66 12.14 15.41
N ASP A 73 -16.40 12.68 14.22
CA ASP A 73 -15.66 11.97 13.16
C ASP A 73 -14.19 11.86 13.56
N PHE A 74 -13.63 12.93 14.13
CA PHE A 74 -12.30 12.91 14.75
C PHE A 74 -12.20 11.84 15.84
N ARG A 75 -13.14 11.81 16.79
CA ARG A 75 -13.09 10.85 17.90
C ARG A 75 -13.21 9.41 17.40
N ARG A 76 -14.14 9.13 16.46
CA ARG A 76 -14.28 7.81 15.84
C ARG A 76 -13.01 7.37 15.14
N LYS A 77 -12.33 8.28 14.43
CA LYS A 77 -11.03 8.02 13.80
C LYS A 77 -9.99 7.64 14.86
N ARG A 78 -9.85 8.43 15.91
CA ARG A 78 -8.93 8.12 17.01
C ARG A 78 -9.22 6.75 17.65
N CYS A 79 -10.48 6.36 17.82
CA CYS A 79 -10.83 5.00 18.27
C CYS A 79 -10.25 3.92 17.34
N ARG A 80 -10.38 4.08 16.02
CA ARG A 80 -9.84 3.14 15.04
C ARG A 80 -8.30 3.12 15.04
N ASP A 81 -7.65 4.27 15.22
CA ASP A 81 -6.21 4.32 15.41
C ASP A 81 -5.76 3.51 16.64
N PHE A 82 -6.46 3.67 17.77
CA PHE A 82 -6.15 2.90 18.97
C PHE A 82 -6.41 1.40 18.78
N ASN A 83 -7.50 1.01 18.11
CA ASN A 83 -7.76 -0.40 17.77
C ASN A 83 -6.60 -0.98 16.93
N TYR A 84 -6.11 -0.24 15.93
CA TYR A 84 -4.97 -0.64 15.12
C TYR A 84 -3.73 -0.90 15.99
N HIS A 85 -3.36 0.04 16.86
CA HIS A 85 -2.18 -0.08 17.73
C HIS A 85 -2.32 -1.22 18.74
N VAL A 86 -3.49 -1.39 19.35
CA VAL A 86 -3.77 -2.49 20.30
C VAL A 86 -3.67 -3.84 19.61
N LYS A 87 -4.24 -3.97 18.40
CA LYS A 87 -4.13 -5.19 17.61
C LYS A 87 -2.67 -5.53 17.29
N ASN A 88 -1.89 -4.54 16.85
CA ASN A 88 -0.47 -4.71 16.58
C ASN A 88 0.31 -5.15 17.83
N ILE A 89 0.04 -4.55 18.99
CA ILE A 89 0.62 -4.97 20.28
C ILE A 89 0.33 -6.45 20.57
N ILE A 90 -0.93 -6.86 20.43
CA ILE A 90 -1.34 -8.26 20.69
C ILE A 90 -0.61 -9.23 19.75
N ASP A 91 -0.53 -8.87 18.47
CA ASP A 91 0.16 -9.69 17.47
C ASP A 91 1.66 -9.78 17.78
N ARG A 92 2.28 -8.67 18.23
CA ARG A 92 3.69 -8.68 18.61
C ARG A 92 3.97 -9.49 19.86
N ILE A 93 3.13 -9.40 20.89
CA ILE A 93 3.27 -10.21 22.10
C ILE A 93 3.20 -11.70 21.75
N SER A 94 2.29 -12.08 20.85
CA SER A 94 2.13 -13.47 20.39
C SER A 94 3.40 -14.01 19.69
N VAL A 95 4.18 -13.15 19.05
CA VAL A 95 5.46 -13.52 18.42
C VAL A 95 6.61 -13.53 19.42
N ILE A 96 6.70 -12.52 20.29
CA ILE A 96 7.81 -12.34 21.22
C ILE A 96 7.77 -13.40 22.34
N VAL A 97 6.58 -13.69 22.87
CA VAL A 97 6.37 -14.61 23.99
C VAL A 97 5.99 -15.99 23.45
N GLN A 98 7.00 -16.85 23.29
CA GLN A 98 6.80 -18.19 22.70
C GLN A 98 5.98 -19.13 23.59
N GLU A 99 6.05 -18.95 24.91
CA GLU A 99 5.24 -19.74 25.85
C GLU A 99 3.76 -19.33 25.74
N THR A 100 2.95 -20.19 25.14
CA THR A 100 1.56 -19.89 24.76
C THR A 100 0.68 -19.50 25.95
N SER A 101 0.80 -20.17 27.10
CA SER A 101 0.07 -19.83 28.34
C SER A 101 0.37 -18.40 28.78
N ARG A 102 1.65 -18.09 28.92
CA ARG A 102 2.13 -16.78 29.34
C ARG A 102 1.73 -15.67 28.36
N ALA A 103 1.86 -15.91 27.06
CA ALA A 103 1.42 -14.97 26.03
C ALA A 103 -0.08 -14.67 26.14
N ASN A 104 -0.89 -15.72 26.28
CA ASN A 104 -2.34 -15.61 26.40
C ASN A 104 -2.76 -14.83 27.65
N ASP A 105 -2.09 -15.04 28.78
CA ASP A 105 -2.40 -14.31 30.02
C ASP A 105 -2.18 -12.80 29.86
N VAL A 106 -1.05 -12.40 29.27
CA VAL A 106 -0.74 -10.99 29.00
C VAL A 106 -1.74 -10.39 28.01
N ILE A 107 -1.99 -11.08 26.89
CA ILE A 107 -2.90 -10.63 25.83
C ILE A 107 -4.32 -10.49 26.35
N ASN A 108 -4.84 -11.48 27.08
CA ASN A 108 -6.18 -11.43 27.64
C ASN A 108 -6.30 -10.30 28.67
N GLY A 109 -5.27 -10.09 29.48
CA GLY A 109 -5.21 -8.96 30.41
C GLY A 109 -5.23 -7.60 29.71
N ILE A 110 -4.64 -7.48 28.52
CA ILE A 110 -4.74 -6.26 27.68
C ILE A 110 -6.15 -6.14 27.10
N LYS A 111 -6.67 -7.19 26.47
CA LYS A 111 -8.03 -7.19 25.87
C LYS A 111 -9.11 -6.75 26.88
N GLN A 112 -9.14 -7.39 28.05
CA GLN A 112 -10.11 -7.06 29.11
C GLN A 112 -9.98 -5.61 29.58
N TYR A 113 -8.75 -5.12 29.72
CA TYR A 113 -8.52 -3.72 30.09
C TYR A 113 -9.08 -2.76 29.01
N MET A 114 -8.79 -3.03 27.74
CA MET A 114 -9.25 -2.21 26.62
C MET A 114 -10.78 -2.22 26.50
N GLU A 115 -11.42 -3.38 26.65
CA GLU A 115 -12.88 -3.51 26.67
C GLU A 115 -13.52 -2.63 27.75
N ASN A 116 -12.96 -2.66 28.96
CA ASN A 116 -13.45 -1.85 30.07
C ASN A 116 -13.31 -0.35 29.78
N ILE A 117 -12.13 0.09 29.31
CA ILE A 117 -11.88 1.51 29.00
C ILE A 117 -12.81 2.00 27.88
N PHE A 118 -12.97 1.24 26.80
CA PHE A 118 -13.80 1.65 25.67
C PHE A 118 -15.28 1.71 26.05
N ARG A 119 -15.76 0.75 26.85
CA ARG A 119 -17.13 0.72 27.37
C ARG A 119 -17.41 1.88 28.34
N GLU A 120 -16.52 2.11 29.30
CA GLU A 120 -16.75 3.12 30.35
C GLU A 120 -16.60 4.56 29.85
N LYS A 121 -15.63 4.82 28.98
CA LYS A 121 -15.26 6.19 28.58
C LYS A 121 -15.93 6.64 27.30
N THR A 122 -16.37 5.70 26.46
CA THR A 122 -16.88 5.99 25.12
C THR A 122 -18.04 5.09 24.67
N PRO A 123 -19.10 4.90 25.48
CA PRO A 123 -20.17 3.96 25.16
C PRO A 123 -20.88 4.22 23.81
N LEU A 124 -20.70 5.40 23.21
CA LEU A 124 -21.31 5.79 21.93
C LEU A 124 -20.31 6.01 20.78
N VAL A 125 -18.99 5.90 21.02
CA VAL A 125 -17.98 6.38 20.06
C VAL A 125 -16.91 5.35 19.72
N CYS A 126 -16.42 4.58 20.70
CA CYS A 126 -15.40 3.57 20.44
C CYS A 126 -15.93 2.17 20.78
N SER A 127 -15.84 1.27 19.80
CA SER A 127 -15.97 -0.18 20.00
C SER A 127 -14.60 -0.82 19.84
N LEU A 128 -14.25 -1.74 20.74
CA LEU A 128 -13.04 -2.52 20.58
C LEU A 128 -13.22 -3.45 19.36
N ASP A 129 -12.34 -3.32 18.39
CA ASP A 129 -12.35 -4.10 17.15
C ASP A 129 -10.96 -4.71 16.95
N LEU A 130 -10.84 -6.01 17.24
CA LEU A 130 -9.59 -6.77 17.14
C LEU A 130 -9.71 -7.99 16.22
N ASP A 131 -10.91 -8.23 15.65
CA ASP A 131 -11.20 -9.37 14.79
C ASP A 131 -10.85 -9.06 13.33
N ILE A 132 -9.55 -8.90 13.10
CA ILE A 132 -8.99 -8.58 11.80
C ILE A 132 -7.61 -9.22 11.68
N THR A 133 -7.25 -9.69 10.49
CA THR A 133 -5.88 -10.21 10.26
C THR A 133 -4.87 -9.08 10.27
N GLU A 134 -3.60 -9.37 10.55
CA GLU A 134 -2.51 -8.38 10.52
C GLU A 134 -2.47 -7.63 9.17
N GLU A 135 -2.50 -8.37 8.06
CA GLU A 135 -2.52 -7.81 6.71
C GLU A 135 -3.72 -6.88 6.49
N LYS A 136 -4.95 -7.34 6.80
CA LYS A 136 -6.15 -6.50 6.64
C LYS A 136 -6.10 -5.27 7.55
N ASN A 137 -5.57 -5.39 8.77
CA ASN A 137 -5.44 -4.29 9.71
C ASN A 137 -4.54 -3.18 9.18
N ILE A 138 -3.40 -3.54 8.57
CA ILE A 138 -2.47 -2.61 7.92
C ILE A 138 -3.16 -1.88 6.76
N VAL A 139 -3.86 -2.60 5.88
CA VAL A 139 -4.52 -1.98 4.72
C VAL A 139 -5.66 -1.05 5.17
N LYS A 140 -6.48 -1.47 6.15
CA LYS A 140 -7.56 -0.66 6.73
C LYS A 140 -7.03 0.64 7.34
N LYS A 141 -5.93 0.54 8.11
CA LYS A 141 -5.25 1.71 8.70
C LYS A 141 -4.73 2.66 7.61
N ASN A 142 -4.10 2.13 6.56
CA ASN A 142 -3.59 2.96 5.46
C ASN A 142 -4.71 3.69 4.70
N LEU A 143 -5.89 3.08 4.56
CA LEU A 143 -7.06 3.74 3.98
C LEU A 143 -7.60 4.87 4.88
N ASP A 144 -7.72 4.61 6.18
CA ASP A 144 -8.22 5.59 7.14
C ASP A 144 -7.29 6.80 7.25
N ASP A 145 -5.98 6.56 7.32
CA ASP A 145 -4.94 7.58 7.31
C ASP A 145 -4.92 8.36 6.00
N PHE A 146 -5.12 7.68 4.87
CA PHE A 146 -5.30 8.33 3.58
C PHE A 146 -6.43 9.35 3.61
N CYS A 147 -7.59 8.98 4.14
CA CYS A 147 -8.72 9.90 4.24
C CYS A 147 -8.43 11.10 5.15
N GLU A 148 -7.86 10.90 6.34
CA GLU A 148 -7.50 12.00 7.25
C GLU A 148 -6.50 12.97 6.59
N ASN A 149 -5.45 12.44 5.97
CA ASN A 149 -4.42 13.25 5.34
C ASN A 149 -4.95 13.97 4.09
N LYS A 150 -5.75 13.29 3.27
CA LYS A 150 -6.43 13.87 2.09
C LYS A 150 -7.29 15.07 2.50
N ASP A 151 -8.11 14.92 3.53
CA ASP A 151 -9.01 15.98 3.98
C ASP A 151 -8.24 17.14 4.63
N SER A 152 -7.15 16.84 5.35
CA SER A 152 -6.20 17.83 5.85
C SER A 152 -5.55 18.65 4.74
N PHE A 153 -5.07 18.00 3.66
CA PHE A 153 -4.54 18.71 2.49
C PHE A 153 -5.60 19.58 1.81
N LYS A 154 -6.80 19.04 1.58
CA LYS A 154 -7.91 19.80 1.00
C LYS A 154 -8.20 21.08 1.78
N LYS A 155 -8.31 20.98 3.11
CA LYS A 155 -8.54 22.13 3.99
C LYS A 155 -7.40 23.14 3.93
N LYS A 156 -6.14 22.69 4.02
CA LYS A 156 -4.98 23.58 3.96
C LYS A 156 -4.84 24.28 2.60
N LEU A 157 -5.34 23.67 1.52
CA LEU A 157 -5.31 24.19 0.15
C LEU A 157 -6.52 25.06 -0.22
N GLU A 158 -7.48 25.30 0.69
CA GLU A 158 -8.51 26.35 0.53
C GLU A 158 -7.85 27.71 0.24
N ASN A 159 -6.70 27.97 0.88
CA ASN A 159 -5.78 29.03 0.52
C ASN A 159 -4.63 28.43 -0.28
N TYR A 160 -4.68 28.56 -1.61
CA TYR A 160 -3.76 27.87 -2.49
C TYR A 160 -2.29 28.17 -2.18
N ASN A 161 -1.49 27.09 -2.13
CA ASN A 161 -0.05 27.15 -2.02
C ASN A 161 0.56 26.07 -2.91
N HIS A 162 1.41 26.48 -3.86
CA HIS A 162 1.97 25.56 -4.85
C HIS A 162 2.83 24.46 -4.24
N ALA A 163 3.70 24.81 -3.28
CA ALA A 163 4.55 23.82 -2.59
C ALA A 163 3.70 22.78 -1.83
N LEU A 164 2.64 23.22 -1.15
CA LEU A 164 1.70 22.33 -0.47
C LEU A 164 0.92 21.44 -1.47
N CYS A 165 0.57 21.97 -2.64
CA CYS A 165 -0.05 21.19 -3.70
C CYS A 165 0.88 20.07 -4.20
N GLU A 166 2.16 20.39 -4.45
CA GLU A 166 3.16 19.39 -4.88
C GLU A 166 3.38 18.29 -3.82
N LYS A 167 3.33 18.65 -2.53
CA LYS A 167 3.33 17.66 -1.44
C LYS A 167 2.09 16.77 -1.47
N TYR A 168 0.91 17.34 -1.68
CA TYR A 168 -0.33 16.59 -1.77
C TYR A 168 -0.32 15.63 -2.98
N LYS A 169 0.13 16.11 -4.15
CA LYS A 169 0.34 15.28 -5.34
C LYS A 169 1.29 14.11 -5.07
N SER A 170 2.41 14.38 -4.41
CA SER A 170 3.38 13.36 -4.00
C SER A 170 2.75 12.35 -3.03
N TYR A 171 1.95 12.82 -2.07
CA TYR A 171 1.24 11.97 -1.12
C TYR A 171 0.29 11.01 -1.84
N ILE A 172 -0.58 11.52 -2.71
CA ILE A 172 -1.50 10.70 -3.52
C ILE A 172 -0.74 9.63 -4.32
N HIS A 173 0.36 10.03 -4.97
CA HIS A 173 1.17 9.12 -5.76
C HIS A 173 1.75 7.97 -4.91
N MET A 174 2.32 8.29 -3.74
CA MET A 174 2.85 7.29 -2.82
C MET A 174 1.76 6.35 -2.31
N THR A 175 0.59 6.88 -1.94
CA THR A 175 -0.54 6.04 -1.51
C THR A 175 -1.01 5.09 -2.61
N LYS A 176 -1.12 5.57 -3.87
CA LYS A 176 -1.47 4.71 -5.02
C LYS A 176 -0.50 3.54 -5.16
N ILE A 177 0.81 3.79 -5.03
CA ILE A 177 1.83 2.73 -5.08
C ILE A 177 1.57 1.67 -3.99
N SER A 178 1.39 2.10 -2.73
CA SER A 178 1.12 1.17 -1.63
C SER A 178 -0.14 0.33 -1.88
N PHE A 179 -1.22 0.96 -2.35
CA PHE A 179 -2.46 0.24 -2.66
C PHE A 179 -2.34 -0.71 -3.85
N ASN A 180 -1.55 -0.37 -4.87
CA ASN A 180 -1.26 -1.30 -5.95
C ASN A 180 -0.54 -2.56 -5.42
N THR A 181 0.41 -2.41 -4.49
CA THR A 181 1.05 -3.57 -3.83
C THR A 181 0.04 -4.44 -3.07
N TYR A 182 -0.96 -3.84 -2.40
CA TYR A 182 -2.02 -4.59 -1.73
C TYR A 182 -2.99 -5.28 -2.69
N ILE A 183 -3.26 -4.66 -3.84
CA ILE A 183 -4.07 -5.26 -4.91
C ILE A 183 -3.34 -6.47 -5.50
N GLU A 184 -2.05 -6.32 -5.83
CA GLU A 184 -1.22 -7.38 -6.39
C GLU A 184 -1.03 -8.55 -5.41
N GLY A 185 -0.83 -8.25 -4.12
CA GLY A 185 -0.74 -9.25 -3.05
C GLY A 185 -2.06 -9.96 -2.73
N GLY A 186 -3.19 -9.43 -3.20
CA GLY A 186 -4.52 -10.00 -2.96
C GLY A 186 -5.12 -9.66 -1.60
N ALA A 187 -4.51 -8.76 -0.83
CA ALA A 187 -5.01 -8.27 0.46
C ALA A 187 -6.41 -7.63 0.34
N ILE A 188 -6.72 -7.07 -0.83
CA ILE A 188 -7.95 -6.31 -1.12
C ILE A 188 -8.96 -7.13 -1.96
N LYS A 189 -8.87 -8.47 -1.95
CA LYS A 189 -9.87 -9.32 -2.62
C LYS A 189 -11.26 -9.17 -2.01
N ASP A 190 -11.31 -9.22 -0.68
CA ASP A 190 -12.50 -8.92 0.11
C ASP A 190 -12.42 -7.45 0.54
N LYS A 191 -13.19 -6.57 -0.09
CA LYS A 191 -13.13 -5.11 0.16
C LYS A 191 -14.06 -4.65 1.27
N GLU A 192 -14.88 -5.52 1.86
CA GLU A 192 -15.92 -5.10 2.81
C GLU A 192 -15.31 -4.43 4.06
N TYR A 193 -14.18 -4.94 4.54
CA TYR A 193 -13.47 -4.36 5.69
C TYR A 193 -12.85 -2.97 5.42
N LEU A 194 -12.84 -2.54 4.15
CA LEU A 194 -12.36 -1.24 3.68
C LEU A 194 -13.47 -0.21 3.51
N HIS A 195 -14.69 -0.51 3.96
CA HIS A 195 -15.73 0.49 4.14
C HIS A 195 -15.64 1.09 5.55
N ILE A 196 -14.99 2.26 5.69
CA ILE A 196 -14.88 2.95 6.98
C ILE A 196 -16.11 3.81 7.25
N ASN A 197 -16.57 4.54 6.23
CA ASN A 197 -17.84 5.26 6.17
C ASN A 197 -18.14 5.71 4.72
N ASP A 198 -19.28 6.35 4.49
CA ASP A 198 -19.70 6.84 3.17
C ASP A 198 -18.69 7.79 2.47
N LYS A 199 -17.87 8.51 3.24
CA LYS A 199 -16.86 9.46 2.71
C LYS A 199 -15.47 8.81 2.53
N CYS A 200 -15.22 7.70 3.22
CA CYS A 200 -13.96 6.99 3.25
C CYS A 200 -14.22 5.49 3.10
N ASN A 201 -14.27 5.03 1.86
CA ASN A 201 -14.45 3.62 1.54
C ASN A 201 -13.72 3.28 0.23
N PHE A 202 -13.30 2.03 0.11
CA PHE A 202 -12.69 1.50 -1.10
C PHE A 202 -13.72 0.82 -2.04
N ASP A 203 -15.01 1.15 -1.91
CA ASP A 203 -16.08 0.46 -2.62
C ASP A 203 -15.94 0.63 -4.14
N LYS A 204 -15.61 1.86 -4.56
CA LYS A 204 -15.29 2.24 -5.95
C LYS A 204 -13.79 2.10 -6.28
N ARG A 205 -13.05 1.36 -5.45
CA ARG A 205 -11.62 1.05 -5.63
C ARG A 205 -10.77 2.30 -5.88
N CYS A 206 -10.07 2.36 -7.01
CA CYS A 206 -9.11 3.40 -7.33
C CYS A 206 -9.73 4.78 -7.52
N ALA A 207 -11.06 4.89 -7.63
CA ALA A 207 -11.79 6.16 -7.66
C ALA A 207 -11.52 7.02 -6.41
N ILE A 208 -11.18 6.40 -5.26
CA ILE A 208 -10.89 7.14 -4.03
C ILE A 208 -9.61 7.99 -4.13
N PHE A 209 -8.71 7.66 -5.06
CA PHE A 209 -7.45 8.36 -5.27
C PHE A 209 -7.60 9.38 -6.41
N PRO A 210 -7.69 10.68 -6.11
CA PRO A 210 -7.79 11.70 -7.16
C PRO A 210 -6.50 11.80 -7.98
N ILE A 211 -6.56 12.50 -9.10
CA ILE A 211 -5.39 13.00 -9.81
C ILE A 211 -5.23 14.46 -9.43
N ILE A 212 -4.02 14.82 -9.00
CA ILE A 212 -3.68 16.18 -8.55
C ILE A 212 -2.80 16.84 -9.60
N GLN A 213 -3.25 17.98 -10.10
CA GLN A 213 -2.49 18.87 -10.96
C GLN A 213 -2.28 20.20 -10.23
N CYS A 214 -1.01 20.62 -10.16
CA CYS A 214 -0.60 21.84 -9.48
C CYS A 214 -0.11 22.83 -10.52
N TYR A 215 -0.88 23.89 -10.75
CA TYR A 215 -0.51 25.00 -11.62
C TYR A 215 0.14 26.12 -10.79
N SER A 216 0.52 27.23 -11.39
CA SER A 216 1.17 28.32 -10.63
C SER A 216 0.23 29.00 -9.63
N ASN A 217 -1.07 29.03 -9.93
CA ASN A 217 -2.09 29.79 -9.19
C ASN A 217 -3.29 28.96 -8.72
N GLU A 218 -3.38 27.68 -9.10
CA GLU A 218 -4.51 26.83 -8.76
C GLU A 218 -4.14 25.35 -8.64
N ILE A 219 -5.01 24.62 -7.94
CA ILE A 219 -5.02 23.16 -7.91
C ILE A 219 -6.21 22.67 -8.74
N VAL A 220 -5.96 21.71 -9.62
CA VAL A 220 -7.01 20.96 -10.30
C VAL A 220 -7.02 19.54 -9.74
N VAL A 221 -8.18 19.15 -9.21
CA VAL A 221 -8.44 17.81 -8.66
C VAL A 221 -9.38 17.09 -9.62
N ILE A 222 -8.89 16.03 -10.25
CA ILE A 222 -9.68 15.21 -11.17
C ILE A 222 -10.03 13.92 -10.45
N GLU A 223 -11.33 13.62 -10.34
CA GLU A 223 -11.79 12.35 -9.78
C GLU A 223 -11.48 11.21 -10.75
N SER A 224 -10.93 10.12 -10.22
CA SER A 224 -10.66 8.93 -11.02
C SER A 224 -11.98 8.18 -11.27
N ALA A 225 -12.14 7.62 -12.46
CA ALA A 225 -13.26 6.74 -12.75
C ALA A 225 -13.16 5.46 -11.89
N GLU A 226 -14.31 4.81 -11.69
CA GLU A 226 -14.37 3.49 -11.06
C GLU A 226 -13.51 2.49 -11.85
N SER A 227 -12.73 1.69 -11.13
CA SER A 227 -11.84 0.69 -11.71
C SER A 227 -12.42 -0.71 -11.54
N GLY A 228 -12.08 -1.60 -12.47
CA GLY A 228 -12.50 -3.00 -12.43
C GLY A 228 -11.93 -3.77 -11.24
N GLU A 229 -12.45 -4.98 -11.03
CA GLU A 229 -11.91 -5.87 -10.01
C GLU A 229 -10.45 -6.25 -10.35
N ASN A 230 -9.56 -6.08 -9.37
CA ASN A 230 -8.12 -6.31 -9.50
C ASN A 230 -7.39 -5.37 -10.48
N GLU A 231 -8.04 -4.30 -10.97
CA GLU A 231 -7.36 -3.28 -11.76
C GLU A 231 -6.46 -2.41 -10.88
N LEU A 232 -5.22 -2.20 -11.31
CA LEU A 232 -4.28 -1.32 -10.64
C LEU A 232 -4.69 0.14 -10.77
N CYS A 233 -4.44 0.91 -9.71
CA CYS A 233 -4.69 2.33 -9.72
C CYS A 233 -3.68 3.04 -10.61
N LYS A 234 -4.15 3.55 -11.75
CA LYS A 234 -3.34 4.27 -12.74
C LYS A 234 -2.53 5.39 -12.08
N LEU A 235 -1.23 5.37 -12.36
CA LEU A 235 -0.27 6.36 -11.88
C LEU A 235 -0.31 7.61 -12.76
N ILE A 236 0.11 8.75 -12.21
CA ILE A 236 0.03 10.06 -12.88
C ILE A 236 0.78 10.06 -14.23
N ASN A 237 1.85 9.27 -14.36
CA ASN A 237 2.65 9.19 -15.58
C ASN A 237 1.89 8.56 -16.77
N GLU A 238 0.76 7.89 -16.54
CA GLU A 238 -0.08 7.30 -17.60
C GLU A 238 -1.18 8.24 -18.11
N TYR A 239 -1.41 9.38 -17.45
CA TYR A 239 -2.34 10.38 -17.96
C TYR A 239 -1.58 11.39 -18.83
N PRO A 240 -1.96 11.59 -20.10
CA PRO A 240 -1.30 12.60 -20.93
C PRO A 240 -1.42 13.95 -20.23
N GLU A 241 -0.28 14.61 -20.02
CA GLU A 241 -0.24 15.99 -19.55
C GLU A 241 -1.21 16.79 -20.41
N ILE A 242 -2.28 17.30 -19.81
CA ILE A 242 -3.15 18.25 -20.47
C ILE A 242 -2.35 19.55 -20.58
N LYS A 243 -1.54 19.66 -21.63
CA LYS A 243 -1.00 20.93 -22.10
C LYS A 243 -2.18 21.73 -22.64
N GLY A 244 -2.68 22.66 -21.84
CA GLY A 244 -3.74 23.55 -22.28
C GLY A 244 -3.80 24.80 -21.42
N ASN A 245 -3.46 25.93 -22.04
CA ASN A 245 -3.73 27.29 -21.56
C ASN A 245 -5.13 27.43 -20.96
N SER A 246 -5.25 28.38 -20.04
CA SER A 246 -6.51 28.80 -19.43
C SER A 246 -7.59 29.11 -20.46
N HIS A 247 -8.84 29.01 -19.99
CA HIS A 247 -10.09 29.23 -20.71
C HIS A 247 -10.51 28.13 -21.70
N THR A 248 -11.12 27.07 -21.19
CA THR A 248 -12.57 26.77 -21.37
C THR A 248 -12.89 25.35 -20.89
N LEU A 249 -13.70 25.27 -19.84
CA LEU A 249 -14.27 24.00 -19.36
C LEU A 249 -15.63 23.79 -20.02
N LYS A 250 -15.82 22.66 -20.73
CA LYS A 250 -17.03 21.80 -20.71
C LYS A 250 -16.99 20.74 -21.81
N LYS A 251 -17.47 19.54 -21.45
CA LYS A 251 -17.62 18.28 -22.22
C LYS A 251 -16.38 17.40 -22.34
N ILE A 252 -16.29 16.43 -21.43
CA ILE A 252 -15.88 15.08 -21.81
C ILE A 252 -17.13 14.22 -21.68
N ILE A 253 -17.74 13.89 -22.81
CA ILE A 253 -18.78 12.87 -22.92
C ILE A 253 -18.04 11.54 -22.99
N PHE A 254 -18.24 10.66 -22.01
CA PHE A 254 -17.89 9.26 -22.15
C PHE A 254 -18.84 8.63 -23.17
N ILE A 255 -18.34 8.41 -24.39
CA ILE A 255 -19.04 7.58 -25.37
C ILE A 255 -18.84 6.14 -24.93
N SER A 256 -19.92 5.53 -24.44
CA SER A 256 -20.08 4.09 -24.34
C SER A 256 -19.78 3.46 -25.70
N SER A 257 -18.82 2.54 -25.72
CA SER A 257 -18.42 1.81 -26.92
C SER A 257 -19.54 0.92 -27.45
N PRO A 258 -19.94 1.00 -28.74
CA PRO A 258 -20.64 -0.08 -29.41
C PRO A 258 -19.61 -0.88 -30.20
N ILE A 259 -18.92 -1.84 -29.57
CA ILE A 259 -18.25 -2.91 -30.33
C ILE A 259 -19.33 -3.91 -30.75
N ALA A 260 -20.12 -3.49 -31.73
CA ALA A 260 -20.99 -4.32 -32.55
C ALA A 260 -20.95 -3.72 -33.96
N GLY A 261 -19.79 -3.79 -34.62
CA GLY A 261 -19.60 -3.15 -35.91
C GLY A 261 -18.30 -3.47 -36.65
N VAL A 262 -17.59 -4.56 -36.31
CA VAL A 262 -16.35 -4.95 -37.02
C VAL A 262 -16.37 -6.40 -37.55
N VAL A 263 -17.49 -7.13 -37.40
CA VAL A 263 -17.59 -8.50 -37.98
C VAL A 263 -18.17 -8.52 -39.40
N ALA A 264 -18.71 -7.41 -39.90
CA ALA A 264 -19.35 -7.37 -41.23
C ALA A 264 -18.46 -6.85 -42.38
N LEU A 265 -17.30 -6.23 -42.11
CA LEU A 265 -16.48 -5.60 -43.17
C LEU A 265 -15.20 -6.37 -43.54
N SER A 266 -14.76 -7.35 -42.73
CA SER A 266 -13.59 -8.17 -43.07
C SER A 266 -13.87 -9.33 -44.03
N PHE A 267 -15.14 -9.72 -44.20
CA PHE A 267 -15.54 -10.76 -45.16
C PHE A 267 -15.60 -10.25 -46.62
N ALA A 268 -15.74 -8.94 -46.82
CA ALA A 268 -15.84 -8.33 -48.15
C ALA A 268 -14.48 -8.22 -48.87
N PHE A 269 -13.37 -8.08 -48.14
CA PHE A 269 -12.03 -7.99 -48.73
C PHE A 269 -11.35 -9.34 -49.00
N TYR A 270 -11.86 -10.44 -48.44
CA TYR A 270 -11.35 -11.78 -48.72
C TYR A 270 -11.92 -12.40 -50.00
N LYS A 271 -13.10 -11.95 -50.46
CA LYS A 271 -13.82 -12.56 -51.60
C LYS A 271 -13.54 -11.92 -52.97
N PHE A 272 -12.79 -10.82 -53.04
CA PHE A 272 -12.61 -10.04 -54.28
C PHE A 272 -11.16 -9.71 -54.68
N SER A 273 -10.15 -10.39 -54.13
CA SER A 273 -8.77 -10.30 -54.64
C SER A 273 -8.39 -11.55 -55.44
N PRO A 274 -8.24 -11.47 -56.78
CA PRO A 274 -7.80 -12.59 -57.59
C PRO A 274 -6.35 -12.36 -58.05
N ILE A 275 -5.34 -12.74 -57.27
CA ILE A 275 -3.97 -12.90 -57.80
C ILE A 275 -3.30 -14.09 -57.11
N GLY A 276 -3.20 -15.20 -57.86
CA GLY A 276 -2.29 -16.30 -57.58
C GLY A 276 -0.90 -16.04 -58.16
N SER A 277 0.10 -16.58 -57.45
CA SER A 277 1.41 -17.11 -57.90
C SER A 277 2.08 -16.52 -59.16
N TRP A 278 3.19 -15.78 -58.96
CA TRP A 278 4.52 -16.00 -59.55
C TRP A 278 5.40 -14.77 -59.34
N ILE A 279 6.58 -14.95 -58.73
CA ILE A 279 7.91 -14.55 -59.24
C ILE A 279 8.94 -15.00 -58.19
N HIS A 280 9.62 -16.10 -58.51
CA HIS A 280 11.00 -16.32 -58.09
C HIS A 280 11.90 -15.80 -59.22
N ARG A 281 12.84 -14.89 -58.91
CA ARG A 281 14.25 -14.85 -59.37
C ARG A 281 14.81 -13.42 -59.27
N GLY A 282 16.01 -13.32 -58.69
CA GLY A 282 17.01 -12.35 -59.14
C GLY A 282 17.71 -11.49 -58.08
N GLY A 283 18.71 -12.06 -57.41
CA GLY A 283 20.04 -11.43 -57.30
C GLY A 283 20.29 -10.33 -56.26
N ASN A 284 20.87 -10.76 -55.13
CA ASN A 284 22.06 -10.22 -54.44
C ASN A 284 22.33 -8.70 -54.39
N ASN A 285 22.44 -8.17 -53.16
CA ASN A 285 23.73 -7.77 -52.59
C ASN A 285 23.58 -7.47 -51.09
N PHE A 286 24.00 -8.41 -50.24
CA PHE A 286 24.35 -8.12 -48.86
C PHE A 286 25.61 -8.92 -48.52
N ASN A 287 26.74 -8.22 -48.40
CA ASN A 287 27.95 -8.79 -47.81
C ASN A 287 27.84 -8.68 -46.29
N THR A 288 27.55 -9.81 -45.64
CA THR A 288 28.38 -10.55 -44.65
C THR A 288 29.51 -9.75 -43.93
N LEU A 289 29.78 -9.84 -42.61
CA LEU A 289 29.77 -10.91 -41.59
C LEU A 289 29.84 -10.24 -40.17
N GLN A 290 29.11 -10.69 -39.13
CA GLN A 290 29.44 -11.74 -38.10
C GLN A 290 29.96 -11.08 -36.79
N ASP A 291 29.70 -11.51 -35.55
CA ASP A 291 29.17 -12.69 -34.84
C ASP A 291 28.57 -12.17 -33.51
N GLY A 292 27.70 -12.81 -32.73
CA GLY A 292 27.17 -14.16 -32.74
C GLY A 292 26.32 -14.33 -31.47
N PHE A 293 25.01 -14.55 -31.62
CA PHE A 293 24.14 -15.08 -30.58
C PHE A 293 23.65 -16.43 -31.08
N ASN A 294 24.25 -17.52 -30.60
CA ASN A 294 23.70 -18.86 -30.83
C ASN A 294 22.81 -19.27 -29.66
N LYS A 295 21.53 -19.40 -29.98
CA LYS A 295 20.52 -20.14 -29.24
C LYS A 295 20.26 -21.43 -30.03
N ARG A 296 20.05 -22.55 -29.33
CA ARG A 296 18.91 -23.50 -29.45
C ARG A 296 19.32 -24.94 -29.13
N GLU A 297 18.65 -25.55 -28.14
CA GLU A 297 17.55 -26.55 -28.26
C GLU A 297 18.10 -27.96 -28.56
N THR A 298 17.62 -29.10 -28.05
CA THR A 298 16.23 -29.53 -27.78
C THR A 298 16.26 -30.90 -27.04
N LYS A 299 15.24 -31.15 -26.21
CA LYS A 299 14.47 -32.41 -25.96
C LYS A 299 15.15 -33.76 -25.57
N GLY A 300 14.57 -34.43 -24.56
CA GLY A 300 14.38 -35.90 -24.60
C GLY A 300 14.42 -36.65 -23.26
N PHE A 301 13.24 -37.03 -22.76
CA PHE A 301 12.86 -38.07 -21.78
C PHE A 301 13.89 -39.13 -21.30
N GLY A 302 13.82 -39.47 -20.01
CA GLY A 302 13.86 -40.88 -19.54
C GLY A 302 14.65 -41.19 -18.26
N GLY A 303 13.96 -41.64 -17.20
CA GLY A 303 14.47 -42.63 -16.23
C GLY A 303 15.10 -42.12 -14.92
N SER A 304 14.37 -42.27 -13.81
CA SER A 304 14.90 -42.58 -12.46
C SER A 304 15.24 -44.10 -12.40
N PRO A 305 15.81 -44.72 -11.34
CA PRO A 305 16.35 -44.20 -10.07
C PRO A 305 17.72 -44.82 -9.64
N ASP A 306 18.17 -44.46 -8.43
CA ASP A 306 19.05 -45.20 -7.51
C ASP A 306 20.54 -45.41 -7.85
N PHE A 307 21.43 -45.03 -6.91
CA PHE A 307 22.12 -45.97 -6.01
C PHE A 307 23.16 -45.23 -5.13
N LEU A 308 22.90 -45.26 -3.81
CA LEU A 308 23.79 -45.59 -2.69
C LEU A 308 25.26 -45.11 -2.64
N ASN A 309 25.59 -44.54 -1.47
CA ASN A 309 26.72 -44.86 -0.58
C ASN A 309 28.11 -45.04 -1.23
N THR A 310 29.19 -44.49 -0.68
CA THR A 310 29.70 -44.75 0.67
C THR A 310 30.95 -43.88 0.88
N SER A 311 31.27 -43.60 2.15
CA SER A 311 32.60 -43.56 2.80
C SER A 311 33.86 -43.62 1.92
N SER A 312 35.00 -43.01 2.23
CA SER A 312 35.58 -42.38 3.42
C SER A 312 36.92 -41.80 2.93
N ASP A 313 37.36 -40.67 3.47
CA ASP A 313 38.61 -40.65 4.24
C ASP A 313 39.03 -39.23 4.62
N ASN A 314 39.46 -39.17 5.87
CA ASN A 314 40.20 -38.07 6.48
C ASN A 314 41.37 -37.63 5.59
N SER A 315 41.48 -36.34 5.32
CA SER A 315 42.71 -35.64 5.64
C SER A 315 42.45 -34.16 5.86
N THR A 316 43.00 -33.69 6.97
CA THR A 316 42.76 -32.39 7.55
C THR A 316 43.82 -31.39 7.07
N TYR A 317 43.38 -30.16 6.79
CA TYR A 317 44.12 -28.90 6.64
C TYR A 317 44.94 -28.72 5.34
N LYS A 318 44.80 -27.62 4.59
CA LYS A 318 45.14 -26.24 4.98
C LYS A 318 44.55 -25.22 3.99
N ILE A 319 44.22 -24.06 4.55
CA ILE A 319 43.78 -22.84 3.88
C ILE A 319 44.93 -22.24 3.08
N ALA A 320 44.66 -21.78 1.85
CA ALA A 320 45.40 -20.72 1.19
C ALA A 320 44.39 -19.81 0.48
N TYR A 321 44.38 -18.53 0.89
CA TYR A 321 43.60 -17.47 0.27
C TYR A 321 44.25 -17.07 -1.06
N HIS A 322 43.43 -16.81 -2.08
CA HIS A 322 43.73 -15.79 -3.07
C HIS A 322 42.44 -15.12 -3.55
N THR A 323 42.32 -13.86 -3.16
CA THR A 323 41.48 -12.83 -3.79
C THR A 323 42.13 -12.37 -5.09
N THR A 324 41.31 -12.23 -6.13
CA THR A 324 41.31 -11.08 -7.05
C THR A 324 39.91 -10.89 -7.58
#